data_AF-A0AAX2EKZ6-F1
#
_entry.id   AF-A0AAX2EKZ6-F1
#
_cell.length_a   1.000
_cell.length_b   1.000
_cell.length_c   1.000
_cell.angle_alpha   90.00
_cell.angle_beta   90.00
_cell.angle_gamma   90.00
#
_symmetry.space_group_name_H-M   'P 1'
#
loop_
_entity.id
_entity.type
_entity.pdbx_description
1 polymer ?
#
loop_
_entity_poly.entity_id
_entity_poly.type
_entity_poly.pdbx_seq_one_letter_code
_entity_poly.pdbx_strand_id
1 'polypeptide(L)'
;MATQQQKDDLINIILELKKLCDSKIDSEKGSIYTYISIKLTSFIKTIDSYDCSIFSNQVIIDLMFWANQAVNALKTPTEEDDLAALNIIVGKLAYQFPVIK
;
A
#
# COMPACT_ATOMS: atom_id res chain seq x y z
N MET A 1 17.17 2.23 -12.17
CA MET A 1 16.20 1.14 -12.10
C MET A 1 16.22 0.61 -10.69
N ALA A 2 15.05 0.35 -10.11
CA ALA A 2 14.97 -0.13 -8.75
C ALA A 2 15.66 -1.49 -8.61
N THR A 3 16.21 -1.76 -7.44
CA THR A 3 16.78 -3.07 -7.13
C THR A 3 15.69 -4.05 -6.73
N GLN A 4 15.98 -5.35 -6.84
CA GLN A 4 15.08 -6.39 -6.33
C GLN A 4 14.79 -6.19 -4.83
N GLN A 5 15.79 -5.82 -4.03
CA GLN A 5 15.62 -5.51 -2.62
C GLN A 5 14.59 -4.39 -2.38
N GLN A 6 14.64 -3.31 -3.16
CA GLN A 6 13.66 -2.22 -3.01
C GLN A 6 12.24 -2.67 -3.38
N LYS A 7 12.09 -3.59 -4.34
CA LYS A 7 10.79 -4.20 -4.68
C LYS A 7 10.26 -5.03 -3.53
N ASP A 8 11.10 -5.87 -2.96
CA ASP A 8 10.75 -6.74 -1.85
C ASP A 8 10.40 -5.93 -0.59
N ASP A 9 11.16 -4.86 -0.31
CA ASP A 9 10.89 -3.94 0.79
C ASP A 9 9.52 -3.26 0.62
N LEU A 10 9.21 -2.76 -0.59
CA LEU A 10 7.90 -2.17 -0.89
C LEU A 10 6.77 -3.19 -0.67
N ILE A 11 6.91 -4.41 -1.18
CA ILE A 11 5.92 -5.48 -0.99
C ILE A 11 5.71 -5.77 0.50
N ASN A 12 6.79 -5.85 1.28
CA ASN A 12 6.72 -6.10 2.71
C ASN A 12 6.01 -4.99 3.48
N ILE A 13 6.26 -3.71 3.14
CA ILE A 13 5.55 -2.58 3.77
C ILE A 13 4.05 -2.62 3.42
N ILE A 14 3.71 -2.92 2.16
CA ILE A 14 2.30 -3.05 1.74
C ILE A 14 1.62 -4.24 2.44
N LEU A 15 2.33 -5.35 2.65
CA LEU A 15 1.84 -6.49 3.43
C LEU A 15 1.58 -6.12 4.89
N GLU A 16 2.45 -5.33 5.51
CA GLU A 16 2.22 -4.82 6.86
C GLU A 16 0.99 -3.90 6.91
N LEU A 17 0.88 -2.96 5.96
CA LEU A 17 -0.27 -2.08 5.85
C LEU A 17 -1.58 -2.88 5.70
N LYS A 18 -1.57 -3.93 4.88
CA LYS A 18 -2.71 -4.83 4.71
C LYS A 18 -3.10 -5.47 6.04
N LYS A 19 -2.15 -6.02 6.80
CA LYS A 19 -2.42 -6.64 8.11
C LYS A 19 -3.05 -5.64 9.09
N LEU A 20 -2.61 -4.39 9.07
CA LEU A 20 -3.20 -3.33 9.90
C LEU A 20 -4.64 -3.03 9.47
N CYS A 21 -4.93 -2.95 8.17
CA CYS A 21 -6.31 -2.84 7.68
C CYS A 21 -7.15 -4.06 8.11
N ASP A 22 -6.62 -5.28 7.97
CA ASP A 22 -7.32 -6.50 8.35
C ASP A 22 -7.70 -6.50 9.84
N SER A 23 -6.81 -6.00 10.71
CA SER A 23 -7.07 -5.90 12.15
C SER A 23 -8.16 -4.90 12.53
N LYS A 24 -8.55 -4.01 11.60
CA LYS A 24 -9.57 -2.97 11.80
C LYS A 24 -10.90 -3.29 11.10
N ILE A 25 -11.07 -4.49 10.55
CA ILE A 25 -12.30 -4.88 9.81
C ILE A 25 -13.55 -4.89 10.70
N ASP A 26 -13.42 -5.11 12.01
CA ASP A 26 -14.55 -5.10 12.94
C ASP A 26 -14.89 -3.70 13.50
N SER A 27 -14.19 -2.65 13.05
CA SER A 27 -14.45 -1.26 13.44
C SER A 27 -15.69 -0.69 12.73
N GLU A 28 -16.13 0.51 13.15
CA GLU A 28 -17.21 1.25 12.50
C GLU A 28 -16.96 1.47 10.99
N LYS A 29 -15.69 1.62 10.60
CA LYS A 29 -15.24 1.78 9.20
C LYS A 29 -14.75 0.47 8.57
N GLY A 30 -15.13 -0.67 9.14
CA GLY A 30 -14.67 -2.00 8.75
C GLY A 30 -14.79 -2.33 7.25
N SER A 31 -15.87 -1.87 6.62
CA SER A 31 -16.10 -2.04 5.17
C SER A 31 -15.04 -1.33 4.32
N ILE A 32 -14.60 -0.14 4.75
CA ILE A 32 -13.54 0.63 4.09
C ILE A 32 -12.20 -0.09 4.22
N TYR A 33 -11.85 -0.54 5.44
CA TYR A 33 -10.62 -1.28 5.67
C TYR A 33 -10.58 -2.61 4.90
N THR A 34 -11.72 -3.30 4.80
CA THR A 34 -11.86 -4.52 3.97
C THR A 34 -11.59 -4.23 2.50
N TYR A 35 -12.23 -3.20 1.95
CA TYR A 35 -12.05 -2.79 0.56
C TYR A 35 -10.58 -2.44 0.26
N ILE A 36 -9.94 -1.69 1.16
CA ILE A 36 -8.53 -1.30 1.02
C ILE A 36 -7.63 -2.53 1.10
N SER A 37 -7.84 -3.43 2.06
CA SER A 37 -7.06 -4.67 2.18
C SER A 37 -7.12 -5.53 0.91
N ILE A 38 -8.30 -5.64 0.29
CA ILE A 38 -8.46 -6.34 -1.00
C ILE A 38 -7.64 -5.67 -2.10
N LYS A 39 -7.69 -4.32 -2.19
CA LYS A 39 -6.87 -3.57 -3.15
C LYS A 39 -5.37 -3.76 -2.92
N LEU A 40 -4.90 -3.68 -1.68
CA LEU A 40 -3.48 -3.89 -1.35
C LEU A 40 -3.03 -5.30 -1.76
N THR A 41 -3.89 -6.31 -1.58
CA THR A 41 -3.62 -7.68 -2.07
C THR A 41 -3.42 -7.72 -3.58
N SER A 42 -4.26 -7.01 -4.35
CA SER A 42 -4.11 -6.93 -5.79
C SER A 42 -2.79 -6.24 -6.17
N PHE A 43 -2.44 -5.13 -5.51
CA PHE A 43 -1.19 -4.42 -5.80
C PHE A 43 0.04 -5.26 -5.48
N ILE A 44 0.06 -6.00 -4.36
CA ILE A 44 1.15 -6.92 -4.04
C ILE A 44 1.38 -7.91 -5.19
N LYS A 45 0.31 -8.58 -5.65
CA LYS A 45 0.40 -9.53 -6.76
C LYS A 45 0.91 -8.88 -8.05
N THR A 46 0.43 -7.67 -8.36
CA THR A 46 0.87 -6.91 -9.54
C THR A 46 2.36 -6.56 -9.45
N ILE A 47 2.81 -5.99 -8.33
CA ILE A 47 4.21 -5.59 -8.13
C ILE A 47 5.13 -6.82 -8.19
N ASP A 48 4.73 -7.92 -7.54
CA ASP A 48 5.50 -9.16 -7.52
C ASP A 48 5.68 -9.75 -8.94
N SER A 49 4.64 -9.66 -9.77
CA SER A 49 4.67 -10.16 -11.16
C SER A 49 5.59 -9.36 -12.10
N TYR A 50 5.97 -8.14 -11.72
CA TYR A 50 6.83 -7.28 -12.52
C TYR A 50 8.30 -7.45 -12.16
N ASP A 51 9.15 -7.39 -13.20
CA ASP A 51 10.58 -7.28 -13.03
C ASP A 51 10.95 -5.93 -12.39
N CYS A 52 11.94 -5.92 -11.49
CA CYS A 52 12.29 -4.71 -10.74
C CYS A 52 12.81 -3.58 -11.65
N SER A 53 13.30 -3.91 -12.85
CA SER A 53 13.76 -2.94 -13.84
C SER A 53 12.66 -2.02 -14.37
N ILE A 54 11.38 -2.45 -14.30
CA ILE A 54 10.23 -1.65 -14.73
C ILE A 54 10.06 -0.41 -13.84
N PHE A 55 10.52 -0.47 -12.59
CA PHE A 55 10.40 0.65 -11.65
C PHE A 55 11.61 1.59 -11.74
N SER A 56 11.33 2.88 -11.77
CA SER A 56 12.36 3.87 -11.46
C SER A 56 12.63 3.90 -9.95
N ASN A 57 13.87 4.19 -9.55
CA ASN A 57 14.24 4.30 -8.13
C ASN A 57 13.40 5.37 -7.44
N GLN A 58 13.09 6.46 -8.14
CA GLN A 58 12.30 7.55 -7.57
C GLN A 58 10.86 7.09 -7.27
N VAL A 59 10.26 6.33 -8.17
CA VAL A 59 8.90 5.79 -7.98
C VAL A 59 8.88 4.82 -6.80
N ILE A 60 9.86 3.91 -6.70
CA ILE A 60 9.85 2.92 -5.62
C ILE A 60 10.05 3.57 -4.25
N ILE A 61 10.95 4.56 -4.15
CA ILE A 61 11.19 5.31 -2.92
C ILE A 61 9.96 6.11 -2.51
N ASP A 62 9.28 6.78 -3.45
CA ASP A 62 8.04 7.52 -3.16
C ASP A 62 6.94 6.56 -2.65
N LEU A 63 6.73 5.42 -3.31
CA LEU A 63 5.76 4.42 -2.87
C LEU A 63 6.08 3.87 -1.47
N MET A 64 7.35 3.55 -1.19
CA MET A 64 7.78 3.10 0.14
C MET A 64 7.55 4.17 1.20
N PHE A 65 7.82 5.44 0.90
CA PHE A 65 7.59 6.56 1.81
C PHE A 65 6.10 6.64 2.19
N TRP A 66 5.21 6.69 1.20
CA TRP A 66 3.77 6.82 1.46
C TRP A 66 3.17 5.58 2.12
N ALA A 67 3.65 4.39 1.78
CA ALA A 67 3.22 3.17 2.45
C ALA A 67 3.62 3.16 3.94
N ASN A 68 4.83 3.61 4.28
CA ASN A 68 5.25 3.76 5.67
C ASN A 68 4.46 4.84 6.41
N GLN A 69 4.13 5.97 5.76
CA GLN A 69 3.26 7.00 6.35
C GLN A 69 1.89 6.42 6.70
N ALA A 70 1.31 5.61 5.81
CA ALA A 70 0.04 4.94 6.07
C ALA A 70 0.14 3.90 7.20
N VAL A 71 1.22 3.11 7.26
CA VAL A 71 1.47 2.17 8.37
C VAL A 71 1.54 2.92 9.69
N ASN A 72 2.24 4.04 9.74
CA ASN A 72 2.38 4.85 10.94
C ASN A 72 1.05 5.45 11.38
N ALA A 73 0.27 6.02 10.44
CA ALA A 73 -1.07 6.53 10.71
C ALA A 73 -1.94 5.46 11.38
N LEU A 74 -2.02 4.26 10.80
CA LEU A 74 -2.88 3.18 11.29
C LEU A 74 -2.50 2.63 12.66
N LYS A 75 -1.25 2.84 13.10
CA LYS A 75 -0.78 2.50 14.44
C LYS A 75 -1.18 3.56 15.48
N THR A 76 -1.56 4.76 15.05
CA THR A 76 -2.07 5.81 15.94
C THR A 76 -3.55 5.57 16.28
N PRO A 77 -4.06 6.12 17.39
CA PRO A 77 -5.45 5.98 17.78
C PRO A 77 -6.43 6.85 16.97
N THR A 78 -5.96 7.74 16.10
CA THR A 78 -6.79 8.72 15.39
C THR A 78 -7.24 8.21 14.02
N GLU A 79 -8.51 7.83 13.89
CA GLU A 79 -9.04 7.25 12.65
C GLU A 79 -9.19 8.23 11.46
N GLU A 80 -9.21 9.55 11.68
CA GLU A 80 -9.30 10.52 10.57
C GLU A 80 -8.01 10.56 9.75
N ASP A 81 -6.86 10.51 10.42
CA ASP A 81 -5.55 10.47 9.78
C ASP A 81 -5.32 9.16 9.01
N ASP A 82 -5.89 8.05 9.52
CA ASP A 82 -5.82 6.72 8.90
C ASP A 82 -6.36 6.74 7.47
N LEU A 83 -7.60 7.23 7.29
CA LEU A 83 -8.27 7.18 5.99
C LEU A 83 -7.61 8.09 4.96
N ALA A 84 -7.14 9.28 5.39
CA ALA A 84 -6.42 10.20 4.51
C ALA A 84 -5.12 9.55 4.00
N ALA A 85 -4.32 8.97 4.92
CA ALA A 85 -3.07 8.32 4.55
C ALA A 85 -3.30 7.10 3.64
N LEU A 86 -4.32 6.28 3.93
CA LEU A 86 -4.68 5.13 3.09
C LEU A 86 -5.13 5.54 1.68
N ASN A 87 -5.94 6.59 1.57
CA ASN A 87 -6.39 7.09 0.27
C ASN A 87 -5.22 7.58 -0.59
N ILE A 88 -4.22 8.25 0.02
CA ILE A 88 -3.03 8.72 -0.70
C ILE A 88 -2.24 7.53 -1.26
N ILE A 89 -1.92 6.52 -0.44
CA ILE A 89 -1.12 5.39 -0.91
C ILE A 89 -1.87 4.54 -1.94
N VAL A 90 -3.16 4.26 -1.73
CA VAL A 90 -3.99 3.53 -2.70
C VAL A 90 -4.09 4.30 -4.02
N GLY A 91 -4.22 5.62 -3.98
CA GLY A 91 -4.23 6.47 -5.17
C GLY A 91 -2.90 6.42 -5.93
N LYS A 92 -1.77 6.49 -5.22
CA LYS A 92 -0.43 6.37 -5.83
C LYS A 92 -0.20 5.00 -6.45
N LEU A 93 -0.57 3.93 -5.75
CA LEU A 93 -0.48 2.56 -6.28
C LEU A 93 -1.35 2.39 -7.51
N ALA A 94 -2.58 2.92 -7.52
CA ALA A 94 -3.48 2.85 -8.68
C ALA A 94 -2.94 3.64 -9.89
N TYR A 95 -2.27 4.76 -9.67
CA TYR A 95 -1.64 5.54 -10.75
C TYR A 95 -0.45 4.80 -11.36
N GLN A 96 0.39 4.17 -10.54
CA GLN A 96 1.54 3.40 -11.01
C GLN A 96 1.12 2.05 -11.63
N PHE A 97 0.04 1.46 -11.11
CA PHE A 97 -0.48 0.14 -11.49
C PHE A 97 -1.95 0.25 -11.88
N PRO A 98 -2.25 0.87 -13.04
CA PRO A 98 -3.62 0.93 -13.52
C PRO A 98 -4.12 -0.50 -13.75
N VAL A 99 -5.27 -0.83 -13.17
CA VAL A 99 -5.97 -2.07 -13.53
C VAL A 99 -6.41 -1.91 -14.98
N ILE A 100 -5.73 -2.62 -15.89
CA ILE A 100 -6.20 -2.74 -17.27
C ILE A 100 -7.53 -3.50 -17.19
N LYS A 101 -8.62 -2.81 -17.53
CA LYS A 101 -9.97 -3.37 -17.59
C LYS A 101 -10.11 -4.33 -18.77
#